data_AF-A0A3D4QHW7-F1
#
_entry.id   AF-A0A3D4QHW7-F1
#
_cell.length_a   1.000
_cell.length_b   1.000
_cell.length_c   1.000
_cell.angle_alpha   90.00
_cell.angle_beta   90.00
_cell.angle_gamma   90.00
#
_symmetry.space_group_name_H-M   'P 1'
#
loop_
_entity.id
_entity.type
_entity.pdbx_description
1 polymer ?
#
loop_
_entity_poly.entity_id
_entity_poly.type
_entity_poly.pdbx_seq_one_letter_code
_entity_poly.pdbx_strand_id
1 'polypeptide(L)'
;MVDKISFPHSDDWGVIGPNGQFKLPVPSKLGHRFQLVDGKVVDRYGGITDEEVKQQDADTVASQQAAELDAARSALVGRVKSEAGERIAATDWKVDRARERDALNGTTTLKDVYAEREAIRTASDEAETAIAALATLDEIQAFTW
;
A
#
# COMPACT_ATOMS: atom_id res chain seq x y z
N MET A 1 -25.80 18.04 28.22
CA MET A 1 -24.69 17.36 27.54
C MET A 1 -24.30 16.18 28.42
N VAL A 2 -24.09 14.99 27.87
CA VAL A 2 -23.68 13.82 28.66
C VAL A 2 -22.21 13.98 29.02
N ASP A 3 -21.86 13.84 30.30
CA ASP A 3 -20.52 14.09 30.84
C ASP A 3 -19.85 12.84 31.42
N LYS A 4 -20.44 11.66 31.16
CA LYS A 4 -19.95 10.38 31.68
C LYS A 4 -19.64 9.38 30.57
N ILE A 5 -18.69 8.49 30.86
CA ILE A 5 -18.20 7.45 29.96
C ILE A 5 -18.02 6.12 30.70
N SER A 6 -18.20 5.01 30.00
CA SER A 6 -17.92 3.66 30.48
C SER A 6 -17.04 2.92 29.48
N PHE A 7 -16.31 1.90 29.93
CA PHE A 7 -15.44 1.06 29.09
C PHE A 7 -15.93 -0.39 29.13
N PRO A 8 -17.06 -0.72 28.47
CA PRO A 8 -17.74 -2.00 28.67
C PRO A 8 -17.07 -3.19 27.96
N HIS A 9 -16.19 -2.96 26.98
CA HIS A 9 -15.62 -4.02 26.14
C HIS A 9 -14.09 -4.10 26.26
N SER A 10 -13.43 -2.96 26.45
CA SER A 10 -12.00 -2.85 26.71
C SER A 10 -11.66 -1.46 27.24
N ASP A 11 -10.45 -1.32 27.77
CA ASP A 11 -9.91 -0.04 28.25
C ASP A 11 -9.75 1.01 27.13
N ASP A 12 -9.81 0.61 25.87
CA ASP A 12 -9.61 1.49 24.70
C ASP A 12 -10.92 1.86 23.98
N TRP A 13 -12.06 1.33 24.45
CA TRP A 13 -13.36 1.55 23.82
C TRP A 13 -14.37 2.16 24.80
N GLY A 14 -14.32 3.49 24.87
CA GLY A 14 -15.23 4.29 25.67
C GLY A 14 -16.61 4.45 25.02
N VAL A 15 -17.66 4.29 25.82
CA VAL A 15 -19.07 4.55 25.46
C VAL A 15 -19.59 5.68 26.33
N ILE A 16 -19.94 6.80 25.70
CA ILE A 16 -20.45 8.00 26.38
C ILE A 16 -21.95 7.82 26.61
N GLY A 17 -22.40 7.97 27.85
CA GLY A 17 -23.79 7.73 28.23
C GLY A 17 -24.15 8.32 29.60
N PRO A 18 -25.44 8.60 29.88
CA PRO A 18 -25.88 9.24 31.12
C PRO A 18 -25.55 8.42 32.39
N ASN A 19 -25.41 7.10 32.22
CA ASN A 19 -25.07 6.14 33.27
C ASN A 19 -23.60 5.70 33.20
N GLY A 20 -22.72 6.53 32.62
CA GLY A 20 -21.29 6.23 32.56
C GLY A 20 -20.67 6.08 33.95
N GLN A 21 -19.66 5.21 34.07
CA GLN A 21 -18.96 4.95 35.33
C GLN A 21 -17.94 6.06 35.69
N PHE A 22 -17.34 6.68 34.68
CA PHE A 22 -16.30 7.68 34.84
C PHE A 22 -16.77 9.04 34.31
N LYS A 23 -16.23 10.12 34.87
CA LYS A 23 -16.45 11.48 34.36
C LYS A 23 -15.54 11.74 33.18
N LEU A 24 -16.05 12.40 32.15
CA LEU A 24 -15.26 12.84 31.00
C LEU A 24 -14.25 13.92 31.43
N PRO A 25 -12.97 13.81 31.00
CA PRO A 25 -11.98 14.85 31.25
C PRO A 25 -12.24 16.11 30.39
N VAL A 26 -12.83 15.94 29.20
CA VAL A 26 -13.24 17.02 28.28
C VAL A 26 -14.63 16.67 27.72
N PRO A 27 -15.57 17.64 27.59
CA PRO A 27 -16.86 17.39 26.94
C PRO A 27 -16.67 16.92 25.51
N SER A 28 -17.25 15.76 25.18
CA SER A 28 -17.09 15.14 23.86
C SER A 28 -18.27 14.22 23.55
N LYS A 29 -18.48 13.94 22.26
CA LYS A 29 -19.38 12.89 21.76
C LYS A 29 -18.62 11.68 21.22
N LEU A 30 -17.30 11.73 21.19
CA LEU A 30 -16.42 10.73 20.59
C LEU A 30 -15.88 9.80 21.69
N GLY A 31 -16.54 8.67 21.89
CA GLY A 31 -16.14 7.71 22.93
C GLY A 31 -14.76 7.09 22.69
N HIS A 32 -14.40 6.87 21.42
CA HIS A 32 -13.07 6.38 21.02
C HIS A 32 -11.95 7.37 21.32
N ARG A 33 -12.24 8.63 21.62
CA ARG A 33 -11.21 9.60 22.01
C ARG A 33 -10.48 9.22 23.30
N PHE A 34 -11.18 8.50 24.19
CA PHE A 34 -10.74 8.25 25.55
C PHE A 34 -10.26 6.82 25.76
N GLN A 35 -9.33 6.66 26.69
CA GLN A 35 -8.79 5.38 27.14
C GLN A 35 -8.78 5.35 28.67
N LEU A 36 -8.99 4.16 29.25
CA LEU A 36 -8.82 3.93 30.67
C LEU A 36 -7.38 3.47 30.95
N VAL A 37 -6.61 4.28 31.66
CA VAL A 37 -5.22 3.97 32.06
C VAL A 37 -5.15 4.06 33.58
N ASP A 38 -4.80 2.95 34.24
CA ASP A 38 -4.72 2.84 35.71
C ASP A 38 -5.98 3.35 36.43
N GLY A 39 -7.16 3.01 35.89
CA GLY A 39 -8.45 3.43 36.43
C GLY A 39 -8.78 4.91 36.22
N LYS A 40 -8.01 5.63 35.41
CA LYS A 40 -8.24 7.04 35.06
C LYS A 40 -8.53 7.18 33.57
N VAL A 41 -9.50 8.03 33.24
CA VAL A 41 -9.83 8.34 31.85
C VAL A 41 -8.84 9.36 31.30
N VAL A 42 -8.09 8.96 30.28
CA VAL A 42 -7.10 9.77 29.58
C VAL A 42 -7.63 10.10 28.19
N ASP A 43 -7.42 11.35 27.76
CA ASP A 43 -7.71 11.80 26.40
C ASP A 43 -6.47 11.57 25.51
N ARG A 44 -6.63 10.75 24.48
CA ARG A 44 -5.53 10.38 23.56
C ARG A 44 -5.15 11.52 22.61
N TYR A 45 -6.00 12.53 22.49
CA TYR A 45 -5.88 13.59 21.50
C TYR A 45 -5.52 14.95 22.11
N GLY A 46 -5.04 14.97 23.36
CA GLY A 46 -4.42 16.16 23.96
C GLY A 46 -5.38 17.34 24.18
N GLY A 47 -6.67 17.10 24.37
CA GLY A 47 -7.63 18.14 24.73
C GLY A 47 -8.19 18.96 23.54
N ILE A 48 -7.92 18.57 22.30
CA ILE A 48 -8.43 19.25 21.09
C ILE A 48 -9.96 19.16 20.96
N THR A 49 -10.58 19.87 20.03
CA THR A 49 -12.03 19.78 19.80
C THR A 49 -12.41 18.46 19.13
N ASP A 50 -13.67 18.03 19.27
CA ASP A 50 -14.16 16.82 18.58
C ASP A 50 -13.99 16.91 17.06
N GLU A 51 -14.02 18.12 16.49
CA GLU A 51 -13.85 18.32 15.06
C GLU A 51 -12.40 18.18 14.62
N GLU A 52 -11.45 18.63 15.45
CA GLU A 52 -10.03 18.37 15.23
C GLU A 52 -9.68 16.88 15.40
N VAL A 53 -10.32 16.17 16.35
CA VAL A 53 -10.18 14.70 16.47
C VAL A 53 -10.63 14.02 15.19
N LYS A 54 -11.82 14.36 14.67
CA LYS A 54 -12.32 13.77 13.42
C LYS A 54 -11.39 14.07 12.24
N GLN A 55 -10.85 15.29 12.15
CA GLN A 55 -9.92 15.64 11.09
C GLN A 55 -8.63 14.82 11.19
N GLN A 56 -8.05 14.71 12.38
CA GLN A 56 -6.85 13.91 12.60
C GLN A 56 -7.06 12.43 12.30
N ASP A 57 -8.21 11.87 12.68
CA ASP A 57 -8.58 10.50 12.35
C ASP A 57 -8.74 10.32 10.82
N ALA A 58 -9.40 11.27 10.15
CA ALA A 58 -9.55 11.26 8.70
C ALA A 58 -8.20 11.35 7.98
N ASP A 59 -7.30 12.22 8.43
CA ASP A 59 -5.94 12.36 7.88
C ASP A 59 -5.11 11.08 8.11
N THR A 60 -5.28 10.45 9.26
CA THR A 60 -4.63 9.16 9.58
C THR A 60 -5.11 8.06 8.65
N VAL A 61 -6.43 7.94 8.46
CA VAL A 61 -7.02 6.95 7.53
C VAL A 61 -6.57 7.22 6.11
N ALA A 62 -6.59 8.48 5.66
CA ALA A 62 -6.13 8.86 4.32
C ALA A 62 -4.64 8.52 4.11
N SER A 63 -3.80 8.77 5.12
CA SER A 63 -2.38 8.43 5.08
C SER A 63 -2.14 6.91 5.04
N GLN A 64 -2.93 6.14 5.80
CA GLN A 64 -2.88 4.67 5.77
C GLN A 64 -3.29 4.12 4.41
N GLN A 65 -4.38 4.63 3.83
CA GLN A 65 -4.83 4.25 2.49
C GLN A 65 -3.80 4.58 1.41
N ALA A 66 -3.16 5.76 1.50
CA ALA A 66 -2.09 6.14 0.57
C ALA A 66 -0.87 5.20 0.68
N ALA A 67 -0.48 4.83 1.91
CA ALA A 67 0.62 3.89 2.13
C ALA A 67 0.30 2.47 1.64
N GLU A 68 -0.94 2.01 1.83
CA GLU A 68 -1.41 0.72 1.31
C GLU A 68 -1.37 0.68 -0.23
N LEU A 69 -1.83 1.75 -0.87
CA LEU A 69 -1.79 1.88 -2.33
C LEU A 69 -0.36 1.85 -2.87
N ASP A 70 0.56 2.58 -2.23
CA ASP A 70 1.98 2.62 -2.62
C ASP A 70 2.66 1.25 -2.44
N ALA A 71 2.38 0.56 -1.34
CA ALA A 71 2.87 -0.80 -1.10
C ALA A 71 2.34 -1.78 -2.16
N ALA A 72 1.07 -1.67 -2.54
CA ALA A 72 0.46 -2.51 -3.57
C ALA A 72 1.09 -2.27 -4.96
N ARG A 73 1.34 -1.01 -5.35
CA ARG A 73 2.07 -0.67 -6.58
C ARG A 73 3.48 -1.24 -6.57
N SER A 74 4.21 -1.07 -5.47
CA SER A 74 5.57 -1.58 -5.30
C SER A 74 5.64 -3.11 -5.44
N ALA A 75 4.69 -3.83 -4.84
CA ALA A 75 4.60 -5.27 -4.96
C ALA A 75 4.33 -5.71 -6.42
N LEU A 76 3.45 -4.99 -7.13
CA LEU A 76 3.13 -5.28 -8.53
C LEU A 76 4.33 -5.01 -9.45
N VAL A 77 5.06 -3.91 -9.25
CA VAL A 77 6.33 -3.63 -9.96
C VAL A 77 7.34 -4.76 -9.74
N GLY A 78 7.48 -5.23 -8.50
CA GLY A 78 8.36 -6.35 -8.18
C GLY A 78 8.01 -7.63 -8.94
N ARG A 79 6.71 -7.93 -9.10
CA ARG A 79 6.24 -9.07 -9.90
C ARG A 79 6.55 -8.91 -11.39
N VAL A 80 6.25 -7.74 -11.97
CA VAL A 80 6.55 -7.43 -13.38
C VAL A 80 8.04 -7.62 -13.67
N LYS A 81 8.91 -7.05 -12.83
CA LYS A 81 10.37 -7.20 -12.98
C LYS A 81 10.84 -8.64 -12.90
N SER A 82 10.29 -9.41 -11.97
CA SER A 82 10.64 -10.81 -11.80
C SER A 82 10.27 -11.61 -13.05
N GLU A 83 9.05 -11.45 -13.55
CA GLU A 83 8.59 -12.15 -14.76
C GLU A 83 9.35 -11.67 -16.02
N ALA A 84 9.66 -10.37 -16.14
CA ALA A 84 10.48 -9.87 -17.24
C ALA A 84 11.88 -10.49 -17.23
N GLY A 85 12.49 -10.63 -16.05
CA GLY A 85 13.75 -11.34 -15.85
C GLY A 85 13.68 -12.80 -16.26
N GLU A 86 12.61 -13.51 -15.89
CA GLU A 86 12.37 -14.90 -16.30
C GLU A 86 12.20 -15.03 -17.82
N ARG A 87 11.41 -14.16 -18.45
CA ARG A 87 11.22 -14.11 -19.91
C ARG A 87 12.56 -13.87 -20.63
N ILE A 88 13.41 -12.98 -20.11
CA ILE A 88 14.76 -12.74 -20.64
C ILE A 88 15.66 -13.99 -20.48
N ALA A 89 15.70 -14.60 -19.29
CA ALA A 89 16.50 -15.79 -19.03
C ALA A 89 16.09 -16.97 -19.92
N ALA A 90 14.78 -17.12 -20.20
CA ALA A 90 14.27 -18.13 -21.13
C ALA A 90 14.81 -17.99 -22.57
N THR A 91 15.39 -16.83 -22.93
CA THR A 91 16.05 -16.63 -24.23
C THR A 91 17.55 -16.93 -24.23
N ASP A 92 18.16 -17.37 -23.12
CA ASP A 92 19.61 -17.62 -23.03
C ASP A 92 20.09 -18.62 -24.08
N TRP A 93 19.33 -19.71 -24.29
CA TRP A 93 19.66 -20.70 -25.33
C TRP A 93 19.67 -20.09 -26.74
N LYS A 94 18.84 -19.07 -27.01
CA LYS A 94 18.81 -18.38 -28.32
C LYS A 94 20.11 -17.60 -28.53
N VAL A 95 20.65 -17.00 -27.47
CA VAL A 95 21.92 -16.27 -27.50
C VAL A 95 23.07 -17.21 -27.85
N ASP A 96 23.15 -18.35 -27.17
CA ASP A 96 24.23 -19.32 -27.41
C ASP A 96 24.14 -19.88 -28.84
N ARG A 97 22.94 -20.29 -29.26
CA ARG A 97 22.70 -20.76 -30.63
C ARG A 97 23.04 -19.69 -31.68
N ALA A 98 22.69 -18.43 -31.44
CA ALA A 98 22.97 -17.35 -32.36
C ALA A 98 24.47 -17.09 -32.50
N ARG A 99 25.23 -17.11 -31.40
CA ARG A 99 26.70 -16.99 -31.40
C ARG A 99 27.35 -18.10 -32.23
N GLU A 100 26.91 -19.35 -32.05
CA GLU A 100 27.43 -20.48 -32.82
C GLU A 100 27.16 -20.32 -34.32
N ARG A 101 25.93 -19.94 -34.70
CA ARG A 101 25.56 -19.76 -36.11
C ARG A 101 26.28 -18.59 -36.76
N ASP A 102 26.40 -17.48 -36.06
CA ASP A 102 27.09 -16.29 -36.56
C ASP A 102 28.59 -16.58 -36.75
N ALA A 103 29.20 -17.39 -35.86
CA ALA A 103 30.58 -17.86 -36.02
C ALA A 103 30.76 -18.81 -37.22
N LEU A 104 29.78 -19.66 -37.51
CA LEU A 104 29.85 -20.63 -38.62
C LEU A 104 29.54 -20.01 -39.98
N ASN A 105 28.56 -19.10 -40.05
CA ASN A 105 27.95 -18.68 -41.31
C ASN A 105 27.99 -17.16 -41.54
N GLY A 106 28.57 -16.38 -40.63
CA GLY A 106 28.63 -14.91 -40.74
C GLY A 106 27.26 -14.22 -40.73
N THR A 107 26.25 -14.87 -40.16
CA THR A 107 24.90 -14.27 -39.99
C THR A 107 24.89 -13.21 -38.88
N THR A 108 23.78 -12.45 -38.75
CA THR A 108 23.56 -11.48 -37.66
C THR A 108 22.41 -11.91 -36.74
N THR A 109 22.32 -13.20 -36.44
CA THR A 109 21.22 -13.76 -35.65
C THR A 109 21.28 -13.32 -34.18
N LEU A 110 22.46 -12.96 -33.66
CA LEU A 110 22.61 -12.48 -32.29
C LEU A 110 21.94 -11.12 -32.08
N LYS A 111 21.96 -10.26 -33.10
CA LYS A 111 21.32 -8.93 -33.04
C LYS A 111 19.81 -9.07 -32.82
N ASP A 112 19.17 -10.01 -33.51
CA ASP A 112 17.72 -10.22 -33.42
C ASP A 112 17.31 -10.71 -32.02
N VAL A 113 18.09 -11.63 -31.42
CA VAL A 113 17.86 -12.11 -30.06
C VAL A 113 18.00 -10.97 -29.03
N TYR A 114 18.97 -10.07 -29.22
CA TYR A 114 19.10 -8.91 -28.35
C TYR A 114 17.99 -7.87 -28.56
N ALA A 115 17.47 -7.72 -29.78
CA ALA A 115 16.29 -6.89 -30.02
C ALA A 115 15.05 -7.46 -29.31
N GLU A 116 14.88 -8.79 -29.28
CA GLU A 116 13.82 -9.45 -28.50
C GLU A 116 13.95 -9.16 -26.99
N ARG A 117 15.15 -9.27 -26.43
CA ARG A 117 15.40 -8.94 -25.01
C ARG A 117 15.12 -7.47 -24.70
N GLU A 118 15.49 -6.57 -25.61
CA GLU A 118 15.24 -5.15 -25.42
C GLU A 118 13.76 -4.82 -25.44
N ALA A 119 12.99 -5.45 -26.33
CA ALA A 119 11.54 -5.31 -26.33
C ALA A 119 10.90 -5.72 -24.99
N ILE A 120 11.42 -6.78 -24.35
CA ILE A 120 10.95 -7.20 -23.01
C ILE A 120 11.28 -6.13 -21.95
N ARG A 121 12.48 -5.54 -21.99
CA ARG A 121 12.87 -4.47 -21.06
C ARG A 121 11.97 -3.25 -21.24
N THR A 122 11.79 -2.79 -22.48
CA THR A 122 10.91 -1.67 -22.78
C THR A 122 9.49 -1.93 -22.31
N ALA A 123 8.94 -3.13 -22.55
CA ALA A 123 7.60 -3.48 -22.09
C ALA A 123 7.49 -3.51 -20.54
N SER A 124 8.54 -3.97 -19.84
CA SER A 124 8.61 -3.90 -18.38
C SER A 124 8.62 -2.45 -17.89
N ASP A 125 9.43 -1.58 -18.48
CA ASP A 125 9.54 -0.16 -18.11
C ASP A 125 8.21 0.60 -18.38
N GLU A 126 7.53 0.29 -19.49
CA GLU A 126 6.20 0.80 -19.81
C GLU A 126 5.16 0.32 -18.80
N ALA A 127 5.20 -0.94 -18.41
CA ALA A 127 4.32 -1.49 -17.38
C ALA A 127 4.55 -0.82 -16.01
N GLU A 128 5.80 -0.57 -15.62
CA GLU A 128 6.12 0.18 -14.39
C GLU A 128 5.54 1.60 -14.42
N THR A 129 5.64 2.26 -15.56
CA THR A 129 5.06 3.59 -15.77
C THR A 129 3.53 3.55 -15.66
N ALA A 130 2.89 2.53 -16.23
CA ALA A 130 1.45 2.33 -16.13
C ALA A 130 1.01 2.04 -14.69
N ILE A 131 1.75 1.21 -13.94
CA ILE A 131 1.47 0.88 -12.54
C ILE A 131 1.55 2.13 -11.66
N ALA A 132 2.51 3.02 -11.91
CA ALA A 132 2.65 4.27 -11.17
C ALA A 132 1.42 5.19 -11.32
N ALA A 133 0.66 5.06 -12.40
CA ALA A 133 -0.54 5.85 -12.68
C ALA A 133 -1.84 5.28 -12.08
N LEU A 134 -1.84 4.05 -11.55
CA LEU A 134 -3.06 3.39 -11.03
C LEU A 134 -3.51 4.02 -9.71
N ALA A 135 -4.70 4.60 -9.65
CA ALA A 135 -5.19 5.40 -8.53
C ALA A 135 -5.86 4.58 -7.41
N THR A 136 -6.24 3.33 -7.69
CA THR A 136 -7.02 2.51 -6.76
C THR A 136 -6.48 1.09 -6.62
N LEU A 137 -6.81 0.43 -5.51
CA LEU A 137 -6.48 -0.98 -5.30
C LEU A 137 -7.16 -1.90 -6.33
N ASP A 138 -8.38 -1.57 -6.74
CA ASP A 138 -9.12 -2.33 -7.76
C ASP A 138 -8.41 -2.29 -9.12
N GLU A 139 -7.91 -1.12 -9.52
CA GLU A 139 -7.09 -0.97 -10.73
C GLU A 139 -5.79 -1.78 -10.65
N ILE A 140 -5.13 -1.80 -9.48
CA ILE A 140 -3.92 -2.61 -9.25
C ILE A 140 -4.25 -4.11 -9.36
N GLN A 141 -5.39 -4.56 -8.81
CA GLN A 141 -5.80 -5.95 -8.89
C GLN A 141 -6.19 -6.39 -10.31
N ALA A 142 -6.76 -5.47 -11.10
CA ALA A 142 -7.16 -5.71 -12.47
C ALA A 142 -6.00 -5.62 -13.48
N PHE A 143 -4.84 -5.09 -13.08
CA PHE A 143 -3.69 -4.91 -13.96
C PHE A 143 -3.09 -6.25 -14.42
N THR A 144 -2.76 -6.32 -15.71
CA THR A 144 -2.16 -7.50 -16.36
C THR A 144 -0.97 -7.10 -17.22
N TRP A 145 0.06 -7.96 -17.30
CA TRP A 145 1.28 -7.79 -18.11
C TRP A 145 1.76 -9.13 -18.68
#